data_AF-A0A9K3PKX4-F1
#
_entry.id   AF-A0A9K3PKX4-F1
#
_cell.length_a   1.000
_cell.length_b   1.000
_cell.length_c   1.000
_cell.angle_alpha   90.00
_cell.angle_beta   90.00
_cell.angle_gamma   90.00
#
_symmetry.space_group_name_H-M   'P 1'
#
loop_
_entity.id
_entity.type
_entity.pdbx_description
1 polymer ?
#
loop_
_entity_poly.entity_id
_entity_poly.type
_entity_poly.pdbx_seq_one_letter_code
_entity_poly.pdbx_strand_id
1 'polypeptide(L)'
;MSAVKNNKILVVGSANQDLTSNSDVLPTLGETVMGKDFATACGGKGANQAVAAGMLGLAPVEMVCRVGDDLFGQNLLANFRKVGVQFDGDKTVLKNTPSGVASIVVDGNSGDNMIIVSPGANYKLTAEDVREAVTKAEPAQVIVQLEILPEVALEALKAGKDVGATTLLNTAPAPEGWTLEDPGMEFYPYIDVLILNESELAKVSGGKESENEEGMARSLLDKGVGKAVIVTLGARGALIVEKDDNSIKVSQSQEPDDLPAKKEPVKNTVGAGDSFCGALASYWSTGLTLAEAAKYACGVASMTVRKDGAQTSYPTYDELPDCLKLDSVKRQKMSKPTITFVTGNKKKLEEIKQILSKGSEIPYEITNQKLDLPELQGDPIEIAKEKCRQAAKQVNGPVFTEDTSLCFNALNGLPGPYIKWFLDQCGHEGLNKMLDGFTDRSAYAQTIVAYTTGTEEEVHVFDGRTKGKIVSPRGSLDFGWDPIFEPDEGEGKTYAEMSKDFKNSISHRGRAFEKFRAFLVGETVDKAVEELEAAVSG
;
A
#
# COMPACT_ATOMS: atom_id res chain seq x y z
N MET A 1 -0.12 -26.77 7.45
CA MET A 1 -0.24 -25.32 7.26
C MET A 1 -0.61 -24.74 8.62
N SER A 2 0.30 -24.01 9.26
CA SER A 2 -0.06 -23.18 10.42
C SER A 2 -1.01 -22.11 9.89
N ALA A 3 -2.20 -21.98 10.47
CA ALA A 3 -3.04 -20.82 10.17
C ALA A 3 -2.19 -19.57 10.36
N VAL A 4 -2.12 -18.70 9.35
CA VAL A 4 -1.48 -17.38 9.50
C VAL A 4 -2.30 -16.69 10.58
N LYS A 5 -1.69 -16.47 11.74
CA LYS A 5 -2.34 -15.77 12.85
C LYS A 5 -2.69 -14.39 12.32
N ASN A 6 -3.98 -14.03 12.33
CA ASN A 6 -4.41 -12.71 11.86
C ASN A 6 -3.61 -11.64 12.62
N ASN A 7 -2.98 -10.71 11.90
CA ASN A 7 -2.24 -9.58 12.46
C ASN A 7 -2.83 -8.22 12.06
N LYS A 8 -4.02 -8.22 11.45
CA LYS A 8 -4.71 -7.02 10.97
C LYS A 8 -4.98 -6.04 12.11
N ILE A 9 -4.73 -4.76 11.82
CA ILE A 9 -5.02 -3.64 12.70
C ILE A 9 -6.26 -2.92 12.16
N LEU A 10 -7.30 -2.83 12.97
CA LEU A 10 -8.50 -2.05 12.66
C LEU A 10 -8.50 -0.78 13.50
N VAL A 11 -8.51 0.38 12.84
CA VAL A 11 -8.62 1.67 13.51
C VAL A 11 -10.04 2.19 13.36
N VAL A 12 -10.70 2.48 14.48
CA VAL A 12 -12.06 3.04 14.51
C VAL A 12 -11.97 4.45 15.08
N GLY A 13 -12.25 5.47 14.28
CA GLY A 13 -12.03 6.83 14.74
C GLY A 13 -12.31 7.92 13.72
N SER A 14 -11.81 9.10 14.05
CA SER A 14 -12.02 10.33 13.29
C SER A 14 -11.14 10.42 12.04
N ALA A 15 -11.65 11.13 11.03
CA ALA A 15 -10.88 11.65 9.92
C ALA A 15 -11.28 13.12 9.69
N ASN A 16 -10.30 14.02 9.78
CA ASN A 16 -10.52 15.46 9.67
C ASN A 16 -9.66 16.06 8.57
N GLN A 17 -10.17 17.07 7.88
CA GLN A 17 -9.34 17.99 7.12
C GLN A 17 -8.89 19.13 8.04
N ASP A 18 -7.58 19.27 8.23
CA ASP A 18 -6.99 20.37 8.97
C ASP A 18 -6.83 21.57 8.02
N LEU A 19 -7.31 22.73 8.45
CA LEU A 19 -7.27 24.00 7.73
C LEU A 19 -6.48 25.00 8.58
N THR A 20 -5.22 25.23 8.23
CA THR A 20 -4.29 26.02 9.03
C THR A 20 -4.07 27.38 8.40
N SER A 21 -4.35 28.45 9.15
CA SER A 21 -3.99 29.83 8.82
C SER A 21 -2.86 30.31 9.74
N ASN A 22 -1.75 30.79 9.19
CA ASN A 22 -0.72 31.44 10.00
C ASN A 22 -0.95 32.96 10.03
N SER A 23 -0.80 33.59 11.20
CA SER A 23 -0.90 35.05 11.37
C SER A 23 0.18 35.58 12.30
N ASP A 24 0.45 36.90 12.31
CA ASP A 24 1.41 37.49 13.26
C ASP A 24 0.93 37.47 14.71
N VAL A 25 -0.39 37.48 14.89
CA VAL A 25 -1.07 37.46 16.19
C VAL A 25 -2.33 36.62 16.08
N LEU A 26 -2.73 35.97 17.17
CA LEU A 26 -4.04 35.34 17.27
C LEU A 26 -5.15 36.41 17.32
N PRO A 27 -6.29 36.20 16.63
CA PRO A 27 -7.40 37.15 16.68
C PRO A 27 -8.03 37.18 18.08
N THR A 28 -8.39 38.38 18.52
CA THR A 28 -9.22 38.57 19.72
C THR A 28 -10.72 38.67 19.37
N LEU A 29 -11.61 38.66 20.37
CA LEU A 29 -13.06 38.72 20.16
C LEU A 29 -13.46 39.95 19.35
N GLY A 30 -14.08 39.71 18.19
CA GLY A 30 -14.57 40.76 17.27
C GLY A 30 -13.50 41.33 16.33
N GLU A 31 -12.25 40.84 16.41
CA GLU A 31 -11.16 41.27 15.57
C GLU A 31 -11.12 40.49 14.24
N THR A 32 -10.67 41.15 13.17
CA THR A 32 -10.33 40.50 11.90
C THR A 32 -8.83 40.69 11.66
N VAL A 33 -8.08 39.58 11.66
CA VAL A 33 -6.64 39.57 11.41
C VAL A 33 -6.38 39.05 10.00
N MET A 34 -5.48 39.71 9.27
CA MET A 34 -5.02 39.22 7.97
C MET A 34 -4.03 38.07 8.17
N GLY A 35 -4.35 36.89 7.64
CA GLY A 35 -3.41 35.77 7.59
C GLY A 35 -2.26 36.01 6.62
N LYS A 36 -1.15 35.32 6.84
CA LYS A 36 0.05 35.32 5.97
C LYS A 36 -0.02 34.26 4.89
N ASP A 37 -0.39 33.05 5.30
CA ASP A 37 -0.53 31.90 4.42
C ASP A 37 -1.65 30.97 4.92
N PHE A 38 -1.95 29.98 4.09
CA PHE A 38 -2.98 28.98 4.35
C PHE A 38 -2.53 27.62 3.85
N ALA A 39 -2.74 26.58 4.66
CA ALA A 39 -2.40 25.21 4.33
C ALA A 39 -3.54 24.25 4.69
N THR A 40 -3.71 23.21 3.88
CA THR A 40 -4.66 22.12 4.15
C THR A 40 -3.91 20.81 4.34
N ALA A 41 -4.19 20.07 5.41
CA ALA A 41 -3.59 18.77 5.68
C ALA A 41 -4.64 17.72 6.09
N CYS A 42 -4.36 16.45 5.82
CA CYS A 42 -5.17 15.35 6.37
C CYS A 42 -4.81 15.17 7.85
N GLY A 43 -5.83 15.06 8.69
CA GLY A 43 -5.74 14.99 10.14
C GLY A 43 -6.85 14.14 10.75
N GLY A 44 -7.10 14.35 12.05
CA GLY A 44 -7.95 13.49 12.88
C GLY A 44 -7.15 12.32 13.46
N LYS A 45 -7.30 12.10 14.76
CA LYS A 45 -6.46 11.15 15.51
C LYS A 45 -6.56 9.73 14.97
N GLY A 46 -7.77 9.28 14.62
CA GLY A 46 -7.95 7.95 14.03
C GLY A 46 -7.22 7.81 12.70
N ALA A 47 -7.45 8.74 11.79
CA ALA A 47 -6.75 8.80 10.51
C ALA A 47 -5.22 8.91 10.68
N ASN A 48 -4.73 9.73 11.61
CA ASN A 48 -3.31 9.88 11.90
C ASN A 48 -2.69 8.54 12.35
N GLN A 49 -3.34 7.83 13.27
CA GLN A 49 -2.87 6.54 13.78
C GLN A 49 -2.90 5.47 12.69
N ALA A 50 -3.95 5.44 11.87
CA ALA A 50 -4.06 4.53 10.73
C ALA A 50 -2.99 4.79 9.67
N VAL A 51 -2.73 6.07 9.34
CA VAL A 51 -1.71 6.46 8.37
C VAL A 51 -0.31 6.16 8.90
N ALA A 52 -0.02 6.45 10.18
CA ALA A 52 1.25 6.08 10.79
C ALA A 52 1.49 4.56 10.73
N ALA A 53 0.46 3.76 11.01
CA ALA A 53 0.55 2.30 10.89
C ALA A 53 0.73 1.85 9.43
N GLY A 54 -0.01 2.43 8.49
CA GLY A 54 0.02 2.11 7.06
C GLY A 54 1.37 2.45 6.41
N MET A 55 1.96 3.61 6.74
CA MET A 55 3.29 4.03 6.28
C MET A 55 4.39 3.06 6.68
N LEU A 56 4.26 2.39 7.83
CA LEU A 56 5.18 1.36 8.28
C LEU A 56 4.95 0.01 7.57
N GLY A 57 3.73 -0.27 7.09
CA GLY A 57 3.42 -1.46 6.30
C GLY A 57 3.74 -2.80 6.98
N LEU A 58 3.83 -2.84 8.31
CA LEU A 58 4.19 -4.05 9.08
C LEU A 58 3.01 -5.03 9.23
N ALA A 59 1.79 -4.52 9.13
CA ALA A 59 0.56 -5.30 9.16
C ALA A 59 -0.50 -4.65 8.25
N PRO A 60 -1.49 -5.42 7.78
CA PRO A 60 -2.65 -4.85 7.10
C PRO A 60 -3.40 -3.90 8.03
N VAL A 61 -3.69 -2.68 7.55
CA VAL A 61 -4.42 -1.65 8.30
C VAL A 61 -5.72 -1.35 7.59
N GLU A 62 -6.82 -1.31 8.34
CA GLU A 62 -8.12 -0.84 7.87
C GLU A 62 -8.66 0.27 8.77
N MET A 63 -9.28 1.29 8.17
CA MET A 63 -9.89 2.42 8.84
C MET A 63 -11.42 2.32 8.76
N VAL A 64 -12.07 2.39 9.92
CA VAL A 64 -13.52 2.54 10.06
C VAL A 64 -13.81 3.98 10.48
N CYS A 65 -14.30 4.78 9.53
CA CYS A 65 -14.67 6.17 9.74
C CYS A 65 -15.86 6.57 8.85
N ARG A 66 -16.25 7.85 8.94
CA ARG A 66 -17.21 8.49 8.05
C ARG A 66 -16.64 9.80 7.54
N VAL A 67 -16.73 10.03 6.24
CA VAL A 67 -16.37 11.28 5.57
C VAL A 67 -17.53 11.76 4.71
N GLY A 68 -17.52 13.04 4.34
CA GLY A 68 -18.49 13.60 3.40
C GLY A 68 -18.22 13.23 1.95
N ASP A 69 -19.20 13.47 1.08
CA ASP A 69 -19.06 13.42 -0.39
C ASP A 69 -18.40 14.68 -0.99
N ASP A 70 -17.76 15.49 -0.13
CA ASP A 70 -17.06 16.71 -0.48
C ASP A 70 -15.57 16.47 -0.85
N LEU A 71 -14.89 17.55 -1.27
CA LEU A 71 -13.48 17.51 -1.66
C LEU A 71 -12.58 17.06 -0.49
N PHE A 72 -12.93 17.39 0.74
CA PHE A 72 -12.16 16.99 1.93
C PHE A 72 -12.25 15.48 2.16
N GLY A 73 -13.43 14.89 2.01
CA GLY A 73 -13.62 13.44 2.07
C GLY A 73 -12.83 12.74 0.97
N GLN A 74 -12.89 13.26 -0.26
CA GLN A 74 -12.10 12.72 -1.38
C GLN A 74 -10.59 12.76 -1.10
N ASN A 75 -10.07 13.86 -0.54
CA ASN A 75 -8.67 14.00 -0.18
C ASN A 75 -8.24 13.00 0.91
N LEU A 76 -9.05 12.85 1.97
CA LEU A 76 -8.79 11.90 3.05
C LEU A 76 -8.71 10.45 2.52
N LEU A 77 -9.68 10.06 1.68
CA LEU A 77 -9.70 8.72 1.09
C LEU A 77 -8.57 8.48 0.08
N ALA A 78 -8.21 9.49 -0.71
CA ALA A 78 -7.05 9.42 -1.59
C ALA A 78 -5.75 9.22 -0.80
N ASN A 79 -5.62 9.89 0.35
CA ASN A 79 -4.47 9.73 1.22
C ASN A 79 -4.41 8.31 1.83
N PHE A 80 -5.54 7.76 2.30
CA PHE A 80 -5.59 6.36 2.76
C PHE A 80 -5.13 5.37 1.70
N ARG A 81 -5.63 5.49 0.46
CA ARG A 81 -5.19 4.64 -0.67
C ARG A 81 -3.69 4.77 -0.92
N LYS A 82 -3.16 6.00 -0.91
CA LYS A 82 -1.74 6.28 -1.14
C LYS A 82 -0.83 5.58 -0.13
N VAL A 83 -1.24 5.50 1.14
CA VAL A 83 -0.44 4.91 2.22
C VAL A 83 -0.81 3.46 2.56
N GLY A 84 -1.66 2.82 1.75
CA GLY A 84 -2.04 1.41 1.92
C GLY A 84 -3.05 1.13 3.03
N VAL A 85 -3.75 2.14 3.54
CA VAL A 85 -4.83 1.98 4.53
C VAL A 85 -6.13 1.62 3.80
N GLN A 86 -6.70 0.47 4.15
CA GLN A 86 -7.96 -0.03 3.58
C GLN A 86 -9.16 0.67 4.22
N PHE A 87 -10.27 0.76 3.49
CA PHE A 87 -11.57 1.23 3.99
C PHE A 87 -12.70 0.72 3.08
N ASP A 88 -13.92 0.67 3.60
CA ASP A 88 -15.12 0.30 2.84
C ASP A 88 -15.69 1.53 2.11
N GLY A 89 -15.43 1.62 0.80
CA GLY A 89 -15.81 2.79 -0.01
C GLY A 89 -17.31 3.11 -0.01
N ASP A 90 -18.17 2.10 0.10
CA ASP A 90 -19.63 2.27 0.06
C ASP A 90 -20.18 2.76 1.41
N LYS A 91 -19.54 2.35 2.51
CA LYS A 91 -19.98 2.72 3.87
C LYS A 91 -19.32 3.98 4.39
N THR A 92 -18.09 4.27 3.97
CA THR A 92 -17.32 5.39 4.51
C THR A 92 -17.84 6.76 4.05
N VAL A 93 -18.42 6.85 2.85
CA VAL A 93 -18.85 8.14 2.27
C VAL A 93 -20.33 8.42 2.55
N LEU A 94 -20.61 9.56 3.18
CA LEU A 94 -21.97 10.05 3.46
C LEU A 94 -22.38 11.14 2.49
N LYS A 95 -23.55 10.98 1.87
CA LYS A 95 -24.12 12.01 0.99
C LYS A 95 -24.64 13.21 1.77
N ASN A 96 -24.46 14.42 1.24
CA ASN A 96 -24.98 15.67 1.80
C ASN A 96 -24.54 15.92 3.26
N THR A 97 -23.39 15.39 3.67
CA THR A 97 -22.84 15.58 5.01
C THR A 97 -21.42 16.10 4.86
N PRO A 98 -21.04 17.22 5.49
CA PRO A 98 -19.68 17.72 5.40
C PRO A 98 -18.71 16.79 6.15
N SER A 99 -17.50 16.64 5.61
CA SER A 99 -16.39 15.98 6.30
C SER A 99 -16.03 16.72 7.59
N GLY A 100 -15.40 16.01 8.53
CA GLY A 100 -14.84 16.63 9.72
C GLY A 100 -13.72 17.62 9.36
N VAL A 101 -13.63 18.72 10.10
CA VAL A 101 -12.67 19.80 9.85
C VAL A 101 -12.08 20.28 11.18
N ALA A 102 -10.77 20.51 11.21
CA ALA A 102 -10.12 21.29 12.26
C ALA A 102 -9.67 22.64 11.69
N SER A 103 -10.29 23.73 12.14
CA SER A 103 -9.87 25.09 11.80
C SER A 103 -8.81 25.54 12.78
N ILE A 104 -7.59 25.71 12.29
CA ILE A 104 -6.40 25.99 13.08
C ILE A 104 -5.89 27.38 12.73
N VAL A 105 -5.70 28.22 13.74
CA VAL A 105 -4.98 29.50 13.61
C VAL A 105 -3.71 29.40 14.42
N VAL A 106 -2.57 29.69 13.81
CA VAL A 106 -1.25 29.61 14.46
C VAL A 106 -0.61 31.00 14.51
N ASP A 107 -0.15 31.38 15.69
CA ASP A 107 0.67 32.55 15.92
C ASP A 107 2.08 32.32 15.36
N GLY A 108 2.48 33.09 14.37
CA GLY A 108 3.77 32.95 13.70
C GLY A 108 4.96 33.42 14.53
N ASN A 109 4.74 34.11 15.66
CA ASN A 109 5.79 34.56 16.57
C ASN A 109 5.97 33.59 17.74
N SER A 110 4.89 33.19 18.40
CA SER A 110 4.96 32.28 19.55
C SER A 110 4.84 30.79 19.20
N GLY A 111 4.18 30.46 18.08
CA GLY A 111 3.78 29.09 17.73
C GLY A 111 2.53 28.60 18.45
N ASP A 112 1.89 29.44 19.27
CA ASP A 112 0.63 29.11 19.93
C ASP A 112 -0.50 28.94 18.90
N ASN A 113 -1.52 28.15 19.24
CA ASN A 113 -2.62 27.89 18.33
C ASN A 113 -4.01 27.99 18.98
N MET A 114 -4.99 28.30 18.14
CA MET A 114 -6.41 28.14 18.42
C MET A 114 -6.97 27.10 17.46
N ILE A 115 -7.69 26.11 17.99
CA ILE A 115 -8.24 25.01 17.19
C ILE A 115 -9.74 24.91 17.46
N ILE A 116 -10.53 24.92 16.39
CA ILE A 116 -11.95 24.60 16.42
C ILE A 116 -12.16 23.33 15.61
N VAL A 117 -12.57 22.26 16.27
CA VAL A 117 -12.92 21.00 15.59
C VAL A 117 -14.42 20.97 15.33
N SER A 118 -14.79 20.89 14.05
CA SER A 118 -16.15 20.62 13.59
C SER A 118 -16.23 19.14 13.18
N PRO A 119 -16.86 18.28 13.99
CA PRO A 119 -16.76 16.83 13.78
C PRO A 119 -17.40 16.34 12.48
N GLY A 120 -18.39 17.06 11.94
CA GLY A 120 -19.03 16.74 10.66
C GLY A 120 -19.49 15.27 10.58
N ALA A 121 -19.09 14.58 9.51
CA ALA A 121 -19.36 13.18 9.26
C ALA A 121 -18.86 12.23 10.38
N ASN A 122 -17.85 12.60 11.17
CA ASN A 122 -17.36 11.73 12.27
C ASN A 122 -18.46 11.40 13.28
N TYR A 123 -19.38 12.34 13.56
CA TYR A 123 -20.52 12.14 14.47
C TYR A 123 -21.71 11.42 13.82
N LYS A 124 -21.55 10.95 12.57
CA LYS A 124 -22.51 10.09 11.88
C LYS A 124 -22.08 8.63 11.85
N LEU A 125 -20.87 8.31 12.33
CA LEU A 125 -20.48 6.92 12.56
C LEU A 125 -21.34 6.36 13.69
N THR A 126 -21.96 5.20 13.48
CA THR A 126 -22.87 4.59 14.46
C THR A 126 -22.26 3.35 15.11
N ALA A 127 -22.82 2.96 16.25
CA ALA A 127 -22.49 1.71 16.94
C ALA A 127 -22.69 0.46 16.04
N GLU A 128 -23.75 0.46 15.22
CA GLU A 128 -24.05 -0.63 14.29
C GLU A 128 -22.99 -0.75 13.19
N ASP A 129 -22.61 0.39 12.59
CA ASP A 129 -21.54 0.44 11.57
C ASP A 129 -20.24 -0.18 12.09
N VAL A 130 -19.87 0.19 13.32
CA VAL A 130 -18.65 -0.27 13.98
C VAL A 130 -18.74 -1.75 14.30
N ARG A 131 -19.83 -2.22 14.92
CA ARG A 131 -19.99 -3.64 15.27
C ARG A 131 -19.94 -4.52 14.03
N GLU A 132 -20.60 -4.13 12.94
CA GLU A 132 -20.56 -4.87 11.70
C GLU A 132 -19.13 -4.92 11.12
N ALA A 133 -18.45 -3.79 11.06
CA ALA A 133 -17.08 -3.70 10.53
C ALA A 133 -16.10 -4.57 11.35
N VAL A 134 -16.14 -4.48 12.67
CA VAL A 134 -15.28 -5.28 13.57
C VAL A 134 -15.57 -6.77 13.43
N THR A 135 -16.85 -7.15 13.41
CA THR A 135 -17.27 -8.56 13.26
C THR A 135 -16.85 -9.13 11.91
N LYS A 136 -16.98 -8.36 10.83
CA LYS A 136 -16.57 -8.78 9.49
C LYS A 136 -15.05 -8.89 9.34
N ALA A 137 -14.30 -7.98 9.96
CA ALA A 137 -12.85 -7.91 9.82
C ALA A 137 -12.09 -8.90 10.72
N GLU A 138 -12.70 -9.36 11.83
CA GLU A 138 -12.10 -10.21 12.86
C GLU A 138 -10.64 -9.82 13.21
N PRO A 139 -10.33 -8.54 13.46
CA PRO A 139 -8.96 -8.05 13.50
C PRO A 139 -8.17 -8.59 14.70
N ALA A 140 -6.84 -8.53 14.61
CA ALA A 140 -5.99 -8.86 15.75
C ALA A 140 -6.01 -7.76 16.82
N GLN A 141 -6.12 -6.51 16.37
CA GLN A 141 -6.12 -5.31 17.20
C GLN A 141 -7.23 -4.36 16.76
N VAL A 142 -7.91 -3.75 17.73
CA VAL A 142 -8.84 -2.63 17.51
C VAL A 142 -8.30 -1.41 18.24
N ILE A 143 -7.99 -0.34 17.51
CA ILE A 143 -7.50 0.93 18.07
C ILE A 143 -8.60 1.97 17.97
N VAL A 144 -8.87 2.65 19.08
CA VAL A 144 -9.93 3.65 19.20
C VAL A 144 -9.40 4.91 19.87
N GLN A 145 -9.96 6.07 19.51
CA GLN A 145 -9.71 7.36 20.15
C GLN A 145 -11.04 8.06 20.49
N LEU A 146 -11.00 9.22 21.16
CA LEU A 146 -12.18 9.92 21.66
C LEU A 146 -12.56 11.17 20.83
N GLU A 147 -12.28 11.15 19.52
CA GLU A 147 -12.74 12.18 18.57
C GLU A 147 -14.04 11.80 17.82
N ILE A 148 -14.62 10.66 18.16
CA ILE A 148 -15.96 10.23 17.75
C ILE A 148 -16.91 10.23 18.95
N LEU A 149 -18.18 9.93 18.74
CA LEU A 149 -19.14 9.82 19.85
C LEU A 149 -18.67 8.74 20.86
N PRO A 150 -18.65 9.03 22.17
CA PRO A 150 -18.14 8.10 23.19
C PRO A 150 -18.82 6.73 23.16
N GLU A 151 -20.12 6.67 22.96
CA GLU A 151 -20.88 5.42 22.87
C GLU A 151 -20.43 4.54 21.68
N VAL A 152 -20.00 5.17 20.59
CA VAL A 152 -19.49 4.48 19.39
C VAL A 152 -18.07 3.97 19.63
N ALA A 153 -17.24 4.77 20.32
CA ALA A 153 -15.91 4.34 20.75
C ALA A 153 -15.99 3.14 21.73
N LEU A 154 -16.91 3.18 22.69
CA LEU A 154 -17.17 2.08 23.61
C LEU A 154 -17.62 0.83 22.86
N GLU A 155 -18.49 0.98 21.85
CA GLU A 155 -18.96 -0.13 21.04
C GLU A 155 -17.83 -0.79 20.25
N ALA A 156 -16.87 -0.02 19.73
CA ALA A 156 -15.70 -0.56 19.05
C ALA A 156 -14.87 -1.47 19.96
N LEU A 157 -14.68 -1.07 21.22
CA LEU A 157 -13.98 -1.86 22.22
C LEU A 157 -14.76 -3.14 22.57
N LYS A 158 -16.08 -3.03 22.77
CA LYS A 158 -16.96 -4.20 23.03
C LYS A 158 -16.92 -5.20 21.89
N ALA A 159 -17.14 -4.75 20.66
CA ALA A 159 -17.10 -5.60 19.48
C ALA A 159 -15.71 -6.23 19.28
N GLY A 160 -14.63 -5.49 19.57
CA GLY A 160 -13.27 -6.00 19.53
C GLY A 160 -13.06 -7.16 20.52
N LYS A 161 -13.56 -7.01 21.75
CA LYS A 161 -13.53 -8.08 22.76
C LYS A 161 -14.31 -9.31 22.31
N ASP A 162 -15.50 -9.13 21.75
CA ASP A 162 -16.38 -10.22 21.32
C ASP A 162 -15.73 -11.11 20.24
N VAL A 163 -14.91 -10.53 19.36
CA VAL A 163 -14.17 -11.27 18.32
C VAL A 163 -12.78 -11.72 18.77
N GLY A 164 -12.41 -11.48 20.03
CA GLY A 164 -11.11 -11.86 20.59
C GLY A 164 -9.93 -10.97 20.15
N ALA A 165 -10.20 -9.78 19.61
CA ALA A 165 -9.17 -8.79 19.32
C ALA A 165 -8.60 -8.18 20.61
N THR A 166 -7.34 -7.74 20.57
CA THR A 166 -6.79 -6.88 21.62
C THR A 166 -7.26 -5.45 21.42
N THR A 167 -7.83 -4.84 22.46
CA THR A 167 -8.42 -3.49 22.36
C THR A 167 -7.49 -2.42 22.92
N LEU A 168 -7.17 -1.42 22.10
CA LEU A 168 -6.32 -0.29 22.44
C LEU A 168 -7.16 0.99 22.44
N LEU A 169 -7.23 1.67 23.59
CA LEU A 169 -7.85 3.00 23.67
C LEU A 169 -6.78 4.06 23.87
N ASN A 170 -6.73 5.04 22.97
CA ASN A 170 -6.02 6.28 23.21
C ASN A 170 -7.01 7.36 23.68
N THR A 171 -6.88 7.86 24.91
CA THR A 171 -7.83 8.81 25.52
C THR A 171 -7.62 10.24 25.05
N ALA A 172 -7.37 10.43 23.76
CA ALA A 172 -7.12 11.73 23.16
C ALA A 172 -8.32 12.14 22.29
N PRO A 173 -8.88 13.35 22.48
CA PRO A 173 -8.69 14.21 23.65
C PRO A 173 -9.21 13.54 24.94
N ALA A 174 -8.70 13.97 26.10
CA ALA A 174 -9.23 13.50 27.38
C ALA A 174 -10.73 13.85 27.50
N PRO A 175 -11.56 12.97 28.09
CA PRO A 175 -12.95 13.26 28.39
C PRO A 175 -13.14 14.59 29.12
N GLU A 176 -14.15 15.37 28.71
CA GLU A 176 -14.54 16.62 29.34
C GLU A 176 -16.03 16.61 29.63
N GLY A 177 -16.41 16.84 30.89
CA GLY A 177 -17.82 16.80 31.34
C GLY A 177 -18.40 15.39 31.54
N TRP A 178 -17.60 14.34 31.32
CA TRP A 178 -17.93 12.94 31.57
C TRP A 178 -16.66 12.13 31.90
N THR A 179 -16.81 10.92 32.42
CA THR A 179 -15.70 10.03 32.80
C THR A 179 -15.84 8.62 32.20
N LEU A 180 -14.72 7.88 32.11
CA LEU A 180 -14.68 6.50 31.62
C LEU A 180 -15.39 5.46 32.52
N GLU A 181 -15.98 5.92 33.64
CA GLU A 181 -16.70 5.12 34.63
C GLU A 181 -18.14 5.60 34.84
N ASP A 182 -18.60 6.61 34.09
CA ASP A 182 -19.97 7.09 34.19
C ASP A 182 -20.96 5.98 33.77
N PRO A 183 -22.17 5.91 34.37
CA PRO A 183 -23.16 4.92 33.99
C PRO A 183 -23.51 4.96 32.50
N GLY A 184 -23.38 3.82 31.82
CA GLY A 184 -23.54 3.68 30.37
C GLY A 184 -22.27 3.97 29.55
N MET A 185 -21.19 4.39 30.21
CA MET A 185 -19.86 4.66 29.64
C MET A 185 -18.80 3.84 30.40
N GLU A 186 -19.07 2.57 30.73
CA GLU A 186 -18.12 1.71 31.45
C GLU A 186 -17.02 1.20 30.51
N PHE A 187 -16.01 2.03 30.23
CA PHE A 187 -14.94 1.71 29.28
C PHE A 187 -13.93 0.70 29.80
N TYR A 188 -13.51 0.81 31.08
CA TYR A 188 -12.37 0.06 31.64
C TYR A 188 -12.38 -1.45 31.36
N PRO A 189 -13.49 -2.19 31.54
CA PRO A 189 -13.52 -3.64 31.30
C PRO A 189 -13.23 -4.05 29.85
N TYR A 190 -13.39 -3.13 28.91
CA TYR A 190 -13.23 -3.38 27.47
C TYR A 190 -11.90 -2.87 26.94
N ILE A 191 -11.01 -2.33 27.78
CA ILE A 191 -9.70 -1.82 27.38
C ILE A 191 -8.62 -2.82 27.78
N ASP A 192 -7.88 -3.39 26.82
CA ASP A 192 -6.66 -4.14 27.12
C ASP A 192 -5.49 -3.19 27.36
N VAL A 193 -5.29 -2.24 26.46
CA VAL A 193 -4.18 -1.28 26.53
C VAL A 193 -4.73 0.14 26.51
N LEU A 194 -4.49 0.88 27.58
CA LEU A 194 -4.84 2.29 27.69
C LEU A 194 -3.61 3.15 27.39
N ILE A 195 -3.69 4.03 26.41
CA ILE A 195 -2.59 4.89 25.95
C ILE A 195 -2.97 6.35 26.16
N LEU A 196 -2.11 7.10 26.82
CA LEU A 196 -2.40 8.47 27.22
C LEU A 196 -1.11 9.27 27.44
N ASN A 197 -1.18 10.59 27.38
CA ASN A 197 -0.07 11.47 27.78
C ASN A 197 -0.17 11.90 29.26
N GLU A 198 0.82 12.62 29.76
CA GLU A 198 0.87 13.08 31.17
C GLU A 198 -0.36 13.90 31.58
N SER A 199 -0.84 14.79 30.72
CA SER A 199 -2.01 15.63 31.01
C SER A 199 -3.32 14.84 30.98
N GLU A 200 -3.42 13.87 30.08
CA GLU A 200 -4.55 12.94 29.97
C GLU A 200 -4.56 11.98 31.16
N LEU A 201 -3.39 11.54 31.65
CA LEU A 201 -3.24 10.72 32.87
C LEU A 201 -3.84 11.39 34.08
N ALA A 202 -3.42 12.62 34.34
CA ALA A 202 -3.91 13.39 35.48
C ALA A 202 -5.44 13.54 35.43
N LYS A 203 -6.00 13.79 34.24
CA LYS A 203 -7.45 13.92 34.04
C LYS A 203 -8.19 12.61 34.24
N VAL A 204 -7.78 11.54 33.55
CA VAL A 204 -8.51 10.25 33.52
C VAL A 204 -8.37 9.48 34.83
N SER A 205 -7.22 9.56 35.50
CA SER A 205 -7.05 8.95 36.83
C SER A 205 -7.79 9.70 37.94
N GLY A 206 -8.19 10.97 37.71
CA GLY A 206 -8.71 11.87 38.73
C GLY A 206 -7.63 12.34 39.71
N GLY A 207 -6.40 12.49 39.20
CA GLY A 207 -5.14 12.55 39.95
C GLY A 207 -5.16 13.45 41.18
N LYS A 208 -4.49 12.99 42.24
CA LYS A 208 -4.10 13.81 43.39
C LYS A 208 -2.68 14.34 43.15
N GLU A 209 -2.41 15.59 43.52
CA GLU A 209 -1.08 16.25 43.34
C GLU A 209 0.12 15.48 43.91
N SER A 210 -0.11 14.50 44.80
CA SER A 210 0.93 13.69 45.45
C SER A 210 1.34 12.39 44.72
N GLU A 211 0.65 11.99 43.65
CA GLU A 211 0.92 10.72 42.95
C GLU A 211 1.81 10.93 41.70
N ASN A 212 2.82 10.08 41.54
CA ASN A 212 3.66 10.06 40.34
C ASN A 212 2.95 9.32 39.19
N GLU A 213 3.53 9.40 37.97
CA GLU A 213 2.92 8.81 36.76
C GLU A 213 2.69 7.30 36.89
N GLU A 214 3.59 6.58 37.57
CA GLU A 214 3.44 5.14 37.84
C GLU A 214 2.24 4.84 38.77
N GLY A 215 2.09 5.61 39.85
CA GLY A 215 0.97 5.43 40.79
C GLY A 215 -0.39 5.64 40.12
N MET A 216 -0.51 6.71 39.32
CA MET A 216 -1.73 6.99 38.55
C MET A 216 -1.98 5.92 37.48
N ALA A 217 -0.95 5.41 36.81
CA ALA A 217 -1.11 4.33 35.83
C ALA A 217 -1.54 3.01 36.50
N ARG A 218 -1.03 2.71 37.70
CA ARG A 218 -1.46 1.53 38.49
C ARG A 218 -2.92 1.64 38.91
N SER A 219 -3.39 2.81 39.34
CA SER A 219 -4.80 2.98 39.74
C SER A 219 -5.77 2.73 38.58
N LEU A 220 -5.36 3.01 37.33
CA LEU A 220 -6.14 2.69 36.13
C LEU A 220 -6.22 1.18 35.85
N LEU A 221 -5.18 0.40 36.18
CA LEU A 221 -5.27 -1.07 36.16
C LEU A 221 -6.26 -1.59 37.20
N ASP A 222 -6.28 -0.98 38.39
CA ASP A 222 -7.22 -1.34 39.46
C ASP A 222 -8.68 -1.02 39.08
N LYS A 223 -8.89 0.01 38.25
CA LYS A 223 -10.21 0.34 37.67
C LYS A 223 -10.70 -0.65 36.60
N GLY A 224 -9.83 -1.56 36.13
CA GLY A 224 -10.23 -2.67 35.26
C GLY A 224 -9.56 -2.71 33.89
N VAL A 225 -8.57 -1.86 33.60
CA VAL A 225 -7.75 -2.01 32.38
C VAL A 225 -7.08 -3.40 32.39
N GLY A 226 -7.25 -4.14 31.29
CA GLY A 226 -6.98 -5.57 31.24
C GLY A 226 -5.51 -5.94 31.27
N LYS A 227 -4.68 -5.27 30.47
CA LYS A 227 -3.28 -5.69 30.21
C LYS A 227 -2.25 -4.63 30.52
N ALA A 228 -2.42 -3.39 30.06
CA ALA A 228 -1.39 -2.37 30.25
C ALA A 228 -1.92 -0.94 30.24
N VAL A 229 -1.23 -0.07 30.97
CA VAL A 229 -1.36 1.39 30.85
C VAL A 229 -0.04 1.94 30.35
N ILE A 230 -0.08 2.69 29.24
CA ILE A 230 1.08 3.33 28.60
C ILE A 230 0.93 4.84 28.71
N VAL A 231 1.87 5.47 29.40
CA VAL A 231 1.95 6.91 29.55
C VAL A 231 3.06 7.44 28.66
N THR A 232 2.71 8.21 27.64
CA THR A 232 3.68 8.93 26.79
C THR A 232 4.19 10.16 27.53
N LEU A 233 5.52 10.32 27.60
CA LEU A 233 6.24 11.31 28.42
C LEU A 233 7.07 12.29 27.56
N GLY A 234 6.60 12.53 26.33
CA GLY A 234 7.33 13.34 25.34
C GLY A 234 8.77 12.83 25.12
N ALA A 235 9.75 13.72 25.30
CA ALA A 235 11.17 13.39 25.14
C ALA A 235 11.69 12.33 26.13
N ARG A 236 10.97 12.06 27.24
CA ARG A 236 11.35 11.01 28.22
C ARG A 236 10.91 9.61 27.77
N GLY A 237 10.27 9.48 26.61
CA GLY A 237 9.81 8.21 26.05
C GLY A 237 8.42 7.82 26.53
N ALA A 238 8.23 6.56 26.92
CA ALA A 238 6.96 6.03 27.40
C ALA A 238 7.16 5.15 28.64
N LEU A 239 6.34 5.39 29.67
CA LEU A 239 6.19 4.53 30.84
C LEU A 239 5.12 3.49 30.56
N ILE A 240 5.39 2.24 30.91
CA ILE A 240 4.53 1.09 30.61
C ILE A 240 4.33 0.32 31.92
N VAL A 241 3.08 0.24 32.36
CA VAL A 241 2.66 -0.52 33.54
C VAL A 241 1.82 -1.70 33.04
N GLU A 242 2.44 -2.88 32.98
CA GLU A 242 1.84 -4.13 32.50
C GLU A 242 1.35 -4.98 33.67
N LYS A 243 0.15 -5.53 33.53
CA LYS A 243 -0.43 -6.52 34.42
C LYS A 243 -0.20 -7.92 33.86
N ASP A 244 0.44 -8.77 34.65
CA ASP A 244 0.56 -10.21 34.43
C ASP A 244 -0.23 -10.95 35.52
N ASP A 245 -0.51 -12.25 35.34
CA ASP A 245 -1.47 -13.02 36.14
C ASP A 245 -1.28 -12.89 37.67
N ASN A 246 -0.06 -12.63 38.14
CA ASN A 246 0.27 -12.45 39.56
C ASN A 246 1.20 -11.26 39.86
N SER A 247 1.50 -10.37 38.91
CA SER A 247 2.44 -9.27 39.15
C SER A 247 2.21 -8.06 38.25
N ILE A 248 2.63 -6.89 38.71
CA ILE A 248 2.70 -5.69 37.88
C ILE A 248 4.16 -5.45 37.52
N LYS A 249 4.45 -5.41 36.22
CA LYS A 249 5.76 -5.07 35.67
C LYS A 249 5.73 -3.62 35.21
N VAL A 250 6.71 -2.84 35.65
CA VAL A 250 6.89 -1.45 35.20
C VAL A 250 8.16 -1.36 34.37
N SER A 251 8.05 -0.75 33.20
CA SER A 251 9.17 -0.49 32.32
C SER A 251 9.07 0.90 31.71
N GLN A 252 10.22 1.48 31.35
CA GLN A 252 10.27 2.72 30.61
C GLN A 252 11.03 2.47 29.31
N SER A 253 10.42 2.86 28.20
CA SER A 253 11.00 2.72 26.87
C SER A 253 11.35 4.10 26.33
N GLN A 254 12.49 4.20 25.68
CA GLN A 254 12.91 5.39 24.93
C GLN A 254 13.33 4.97 23.52
N GLU A 255 13.38 5.94 22.63
CA GLU A 255 13.96 5.80 21.30
C GLU A 255 15.37 5.14 21.36
N PRO A 256 15.74 4.28 20.39
CA PRO A 256 17.06 3.62 20.37
C PRO A 256 18.24 4.58 20.48
N ASP A 257 19.28 4.21 21.21
CA ASP A 257 20.46 5.05 21.45
C ASP A 257 21.25 5.38 20.18
N ASP A 258 21.24 4.46 19.23
CA ASP A 258 21.88 4.57 17.92
C ASP A 258 20.98 5.22 16.86
N LEU A 259 19.81 5.75 17.22
CA LEU A 259 18.92 6.46 16.31
C LEU A 259 19.62 7.72 15.76
N PRO A 260 19.94 7.80 14.44
CA PRO A 260 20.70 8.92 13.89
C PRO A 260 20.00 10.27 14.05
N ALA A 261 18.66 10.26 13.92
CA ALA A 261 17.82 11.44 14.04
C ALA A 261 17.97 12.14 15.39
N LYS A 262 18.40 11.45 16.47
CA LYS A 262 18.63 12.04 17.82
C LYS A 262 19.38 13.37 17.80
N LYS A 263 20.31 13.51 16.85
CA LYS A 263 21.21 14.66 16.72
C LYS A 263 20.56 15.89 16.07
N GLU A 264 19.41 15.72 15.44
CA GLU A 264 18.67 16.80 14.78
C GLU A 264 17.72 17.51 15.76
N PRO A 265 17.56 18.84 15.64
CA PRO A 265 16.65 19.60 16.50
C PRO A 265 15.19 19.21 16.24
N VAL A 266 14.39 19.22 17.32
CA VAL A 266 12.93 19.12 17.22
C VAL A 266 12.40 20.33 16.47
N LYS A 267 11.55 20.10 15.46
CA LYS A 267 10.91 21.14 14.67
C LYS A 267 9.46 21.35 15.07
N ASN A 268 8.68 20.27 15.11
CA ASN A 268 7.25 20.32 15.33
C ASN A 268 6.77 19.03 16.01
N THR A 269 6.08 19.13 17.15
CA THR A 269 5.63 17.96 17.92
C THR A 269 4.22 17.47 17.54
N VAL A 270 3.55 18.14 16.60
CA VAL A 270 2.20 17.79 16.16
C VAL A 270 2.16 16.38 15.58
N GLY A 271 1.19 15.58 16.02
CA GLY A 271 0.99 14.22 15.54
C GLY A 271 1.96 13.18 16.12
N ALA A 272 2.89 13.55 17.00
CA ALA A 272 3.84 12.60 17.60
C ALA A 272 3.16 11.49 18.42
N GLY A 273 2.11 11.83 19.18
CA GLY A 273 1.33 10.85 19.96
C GLY A 273 0.57 9.88 19.07
N ASP A 274 -0.01 10.36 17.96
CA ASP A 274 -0.69 9.51 16.99
C ASP A 274 0.30 8.61 16.24
N SER A 275 1.45 9.16 15.87
CA SER A 275 2.59 8.42 15.29
C SER A 275 3.05 7.29 16.22
N PHE A 276 3.19 7.59 17.52
CA PHE A 276 3.49 6.59 18.53
C PHE A 276 2.44 5.49 18.60
N CYS A 277 1.14 5.83 18.63
CA CYS A 277 0.07 4.82 18.73
C CYS A 277 0.02 3.91 17.51
N GLY A 278 0.09 4.48 16.29
CA GLY A 278 0.14 3.70 15.06
C GLY A 278 1.38 2.81 14.96
N ALA A 279 2.55 3.35 15.32
CA ALA A 279 3.79 2.58 15.33
C ALA A 279 3.77 1.47 16.38
N LEU A 280 3.28 1.73 17.59
CA LEU A 280 3.17 0.74 18.66
C LEU A 280 2.35 -0.46 18.19
N ALA A 281 1.16 -0.23 17.64
CA ALA A 281 0.30 -1.32 17.16
C ALA A 281 0.94 -2.10 16.02
N SER A 282 1.60 -1.40 15.08
CA SER A 282 2.33 -2.01 13.96
C SER A 282 3.48 -2.90 14.45
N TYR A 283 4.38 -2.40 15.29
CA TYR A 283 5.49 -3.20 15.82
C TYR A 283 5.00 -4.35 16.70
N TRP A 284 3.98 -4.12 17.52
CA TRP A 284 3.44 -5.15 18.40
C TRP A 284 2.79 -6.30 17.64
N SER A 285 2.15 -6.00 16.50
CA SER A 285 1.56 -7.02 15.61
C SER A 285 2.59 -8.04 15.08
N THR A 286 3.89 -7.71 15.13
CA THR A 286 4.98 -8.59 14.66
C THR A 286 5.43 -9.62 15.71
N GLY A 287 4.84 -9.60 16.91
CA GLY A 287 5.13 -10.54 17.99
C GLY A 287 6.19 -10.06 18.99
N LEU A 288 6.62 -8.81 18.91
CA LEU A 288 7.46 -8.17 19.93
C LEU A 288 6.74 -8.10 21.29
N THR A 289 7.51 -7.95 22.37
CA THR A 289 6.92 -7.55 23.65
C THR A 289 6.41 -6.10 23.58
N LEU A 290 5.48 -5.73 24.47
CA LEU A 290 4.91 -4.38 24.46
C LEU A 290 5.98 -3.30 24.71
N ALA A 291 6.94 -3.57 25.60
CA ALA A 291 8.09 -2.70 25.85
C ALA A 291 9.00 -2.55 24.62
N GLU A 292 9.29 -3.63 23.90
CA GLU A 292 10.06 -3.54 22.66
C GLU A 292 9.30 -2.74 21.60
N ALA A 293 8.01 -3.03 21.38
CA ALA A 293 7.18 -2.29 20.43
C ALA A 293 7.11 -0.78 20.78
N ALA A 294 7.00 -0.44 22.07
CA ALA A 294 7.02 0.94 22.54
C ALA A 294 8.38 1.62 22.30
N LYS A 295 9.50 0.89 22.44
CA LYS A 295 10.84 1.38 22.10
C LYS A 295 10.93 1.81 20.63
N TYR A 296 10.44 0.95 19.72
CA TYR A 296 10.37 1.28 18.28
C TYR A 296 9.42 2.43 18.00
N ALA A 297 8.25 2.45 18.64
CA ALA A 297 7.26 3.53 18.52
C ALA A 297 7.82 4.88 18.98
N CYS A 298 8.59 4.92 20.08
CA CYS A 298 9.31 6.13 20.49
C CYS A 298 10.30 6.58 19.41
N GLY A 299 11.01 5.67 18.76
CA GLY A 299 11.91 6.01 17.65
C GLY A 299 11.19 6.58 16.43
N VAL A 300 10.03 6.05 16.06
CA VAL A 300 9.20 6.59 14.96
C VAL A 300 8.64 7.97 15.31
N ALA A 301 8.12 8.15 16.54
CA ALA A 301 7.68 9.45 17.04
C ALA A 301 8.84 10.47 17.10
N SER A 302 10.04 10.02 17.45
CA SER A 302 11.26 10.83 17.41
C SER A 302 11.55 11.36 16.00
N MET A 303 11.50 10.50 14.99
CA MET A 303 11.69 10.95 13.60
C MET A 303 10.58 11.89 13.14
N THR A 304 9.34 11.64 13.58
CA THR A 304 8.16 12.48 13.30
C THR A 304 8.40 13.93 13.72
N VAL A 305 8.89 14.15 14.96
CA VAL A 305 9.00 15.52 15.50
C VAL A 305 10.10 16.40 14.88
N ARG A 306 10.89 15.84 13.96
CA ARG A 306 12.00 16.52 13.26
C ARG A 306 11.64 16.96 11.85
N LYS A 307 10.42 16.65 11.41
CA LYS A 307 9.82 17.13 10.17
C LYS A 307 8.59 17.97 10.52
N ASP A 308 8.16 18.82 9.60
CA ASP A 308 6.96 19.63 9.76
C ASP A 308 5.69 18.87 9.33
N GLY A 309 4.58 19.19 10.00
CA GLY A 309 3.24 18.65 9.71
C GLY A 309 2.94 17.31 10.38
N ALA A 310 1.66 16.96 10.49
CA ALA A 310 1.21 15.72 11.13
C ALA A 310 1.51 14.50 10.25
N GLN A 311 0.59 14.10 9.37
CA GLN A 311 0.76 12.89 8.55
C GLN A 311 1.96 12.97 7.59
N THR A 312 2.34 14.16 7.15
CA THR A 312 3.49 14.39 6.27
C THR A 312 4.84 14.16 6.92
N SER A 313 4.92 14.15 8.25
CA SER A 313 6.16 13.88 8.99
C SER A 313 6.35 12.39 9.32
N TYR A 314 5.32 11.55 9.16
CA TYR A 314 5.41 10.13 9.47
C TYR A 314 6.36 9.43 8.50
N PRO A 315 7.38 8.71 9.00
CA PRO A 315 8.31 8.00 8.13
C PRO A 315 7.66 6.75 7.55
N THR A 316 7.94 6.48 6.27
CA THR A 316 7.74 5.15 5.70
C THR A 316 8.72 4.16 6.32
N TYR A 317 8.41 2.86 6.23
CA TYR A 317 9.35 1.83 6.71
C TYR A 317 10.72 1.87 6.02
N ASP A 318 10.77 2.30 4.75
CA ASP A 318 12.03 2.38 4.00
C ASP A 318 12.92 3.53 4.46
N GLU A 319 12.33 4.65 4.85
CA GLU A 319 13.04 5.79 5.44
C GLU A 319 13.60 5.50 6.83
N LEU A 320 13.16 4.43 7.50
CA LEU A 320 13.65 4.10 8.83
C LEU A 320 15.14 3.69 8.80
N PRO A 321 15.93 4.12 9.80
CA PRO A 321 17.28 3.62 10.01
C PRO A 321 17.26 2.15 10.48
N ASP A 322 18.38 1.46 10.34
CA ASP A 322 18.50 0.03 10.63
C ASP A 322 18.12 -0.36 12.07
N CYS A 323 18.32 0.55 13.03
CA CYS A 323 17.95 0.35 14.44
C CYS A 323 16.44 0.34 14.69
N LEU A 324 15.65 0.82 13.72
CA LEU A 324 14.20 0.75 13.74
C LEU A 324 13.65 -0.33 12.78
N LYS A 325 14.49 -0.97 11.97
CA LYS A 325 14.07 -2.05 11.07
C LYS A 325 14.19 -3.42 11.74
N LEU A 326 13.09 -4.18 11.74
CA LEU A 326 13.06 -5.56 12.24
C LEU A 326 13.82 -6.51 11.32
N ASP A 327 14.64 -7.40 11.88
CA ASP A 327 15.42 -8.36 11.10
C ASP A 327 14.54 -9.37 10.34
N SER A 328 13.37 -9.72 10.89
CA SER A 328 12.35 -10.55 10.22
C SER A 328 11.84 -9.88 8.94
N VAL A 329 11.65 -8.56 8.96
CA VAL A 329 11.20 -7.75 7.82
C VAL A 329 12.36 -7.44 6.88
N LYS A 330 13.60 -7.26 7.37
CA LYS A 330 14.80 -7.18 6.51
C LYS A 330 14.93 -8.45 5.65
N ARG A 331 14.63 -9.63 6.20
CA ARG A 331 14.64 -10.91 5.47
C ARG A 331 13.46 -11.06 4.50
N GLN A 332 12.28 -10.51 4.80
CA GLN A 332 11.12 -10.48 3.89
C GLN A 332 11.28 -9.45 2.74
N LYS A 333 11.84 -8.26 3.00
CA LYS A 333 12.10 -7.23 1.97
C LYS A 333 13.24 -7.57 1.01
N MET A 334 14.03 -8.62 1.28
CA MET A 334 14.99 -9.14 0.30
C MET A 334 14.35 -10.01 -0.80
N SER A 335 13.07 -10.39 -0.71
CA SER A 335 12.37 -10.96 -1.86
C SER A 335 11.63 -9.85 -2.59
N LYS A 336 12.04 -9.57 -3.83
CA LYS A 336 11.34 -8.62 -4.69
C LYS A 336 9.87 -9.07 -4.83
N PRO A 337 8.89 -8.15 -4.86
CA PRO A 337 7.50 -8.52 -5.13
C PRO A 337 7.40 -9.37 -6.39
N THR A 338 6.66 -10.47 -6.30
CA THR A 338 6.63 -11.48 -7.35
C THR A 338 5.56 -11.17 -8.40
N ILE A 339 5.95 -11.20 -9.68
CA ILE A 339 5.02 -11.24 -10.80
C ILE A 339 5.05 -12.64 -11.41
N THR A 340 3.89 -13.25 -11.58
CA THR A 340 3.79 -14.60 -12.18
C THR A 340 3.69 -14.50 -13.69
N PHE A 341 4.64 -15.12 -14.40
CA PHE A 341 4.52 -15.34 -15.84
C PHE A 341 3.77 -16.63 -16.12
N VAL A 342 2.59 -16.53 -16.74
CA VAL A 342 1.79 -17.71 -17.10
C VAL A 342 2.18 -18.22 -18.48
N THR A 343 3.01 -19.27 -18.49
CA THR A 343 3.38 -20.01 -19.70
C THR A 343 3.76 -21.45 -19.37
N GLY A 344 3.42 -22.38 -20.26
CA GLY A 344 3.94 -23.75 -20.24
C GLY A 344 5.19 -23.96 -21.12
N ASN A 345 5.63 -22.93 -21.87
CA ASN A 345 6.71 -23.07 -22.84
C ASN A 345 8.07 -22.65 -22.23
N LYS A 346 8.94 -23.64 -21.97
CA LYS A 346 10.27 -23.42 -21.38
C LYS A 346 11.16 -22.49 -22.20
N LYS A 347 11.10 -22.56 -23.54
CA LYS A 347 11.90 -21.71 -24.42
C LYS A 347 11.45 -20.24 -24.37
N LYS A 348 10.14 -19.98 -24.23
CA LYS A 348 9.61 -18.62 -23.99
C LYS A 348 10.14 -18.05 -22.66
N LEU A 349 10.12 -18.86 -21.61
CA LEU A 349 10.64 -18.47 -20.30
C LEU A 349 12.13 -18.11 -20.36
N GLU A 350 12.94 -18.91 -21.07
CA GLU A 350 14.37 -18.63 -21.26
C GLU A 350 14.62 -17.31 -22.00
N GLU A 351 13.89 -17.06 -23.09
CA GLU A 351 14.03 -15.83 -23.89
C GLU A 351 13.62 -14.59 -23.10
N ILE A 352 12.55 -14.67 -22.30
CA ILE A 352 12.09 -13.56 -21.46
C ILE A 352 13.06 -13.25 -20.33
N LYS A 353 13.61 -14.28 -19.67
CA LYS A 353 14.65 -14.10 -18.65
C LYS A 353 15.86 -13.37 -19.23
N GLN A 354 16.25 -13.69 -20.47
CA GLN A 354 17.33 -12.99 -21.15
C GLN A 354 16.98 -11.53 -21.47
N ILE A 355 15.78 -11.27 -22.00
CA ILE A 355 15.35 -9.90 -22.35
C ILE A 355 15.24 -9.02 -21.09
N LEU A 356 14.60 -9.50 -20.03
CA LEU A 356 14.42 -8.74 -18.79
C LEU A 356 15.72 -8.59 -17.98
N SER A 357 16.74 -9.41 -18.25
CA SER A 357 18.08 -9.26 -17.64
C SER A 357 18.94 -8.20 -18.32
N LYS A 358 18.54 -7.71 -19.51
CA LYS A 358 19.22 -6.62 -20.21
C LYS A 358 18.58 -5.29 -19.79
N GLY A 359 19.32 -4.47 -19.05
CA GLY A 359 18.89 -3.15 -18.59
C GLY A 359 19.05 -2.94 -17.08
N SER A 360 18.48 -1.85 -16.58
CA SER A 360 18.38 -1.55 -15.15
C SER A 360 17.61 -2.65 -14.41
N GLU A 361 18.00 -2.91 -13.16
CA GLU A 361 17.37 -3.93 -12.33
C GLU A 361 15.87 -3.66 -12.15
N ILE A 362 15.02 -4.60 -12.59
CA ILE A 362 13.57 -4.49 -12.36
C ILE A 362 13.24 -4.72 -10.87
N PRO A 363 12.27 -3.97 -10.30
CA PRO A 363 11.94 -4.05 -8.87
C PRO A 363 11.09 -5.27 -8.50
N TYR A 364 10.92 -6.23 -9.41
CA TYR A 364 10.06 -7.41 -9.25
C TYR A 364 10.84 -8.72 -9.45
N GLU A 365 10.42 -9.78 -8.79
CA GLU A 365 10.86 -11.16 -9.07
C GLU A 365 9.90 -11.80 -10.07
N ILE A 366 10.41 -12.35 -11.18
CA ILE A 366 9.58 -13.05 -12.15
C ILE A 366 9.56 -14.55 -11.83
N THR A 367 8.41 -15.07 -11.44
CA THR A 367 8.17 -16.51 -11.30
C THR A 367 7.40 -17.06 -12.50
N ASN A 368 7.28 -18.39 -12.61
CA ASN A 368 6.57 -19.02 -13.71
C ASN A 368 5.56 -20.04 -13.20
N GLN A 369 4.36 -20.01 -13.78
CA GLN A 369 3.32 -21.00 -13.54
C GLN A 369 2.74 -21.48 -14.86
N LYS A 370 2.55 -22.80 -15.01
CA LYS A 370 1.78 -23.37 -16.11
C LYS A 370 0.33 -23.45 -15.69
N LEU A 371 -0.55 -22.76 -16.41
CA LEU A 371 -2.00 -22.85 -16.26
C LEU A 371 -2.64 -23.40 -17.54
N ASP A 372 -3.78 -24.06 -17.37
CA ASP A 372 -4.65 -24.44 -18.47
C ASP A 372 -5.66 -23.29 -18.67
N LEU A 373 -5.46 -22.51 -19.72
CA LEU A 373 -6.29 -21.36 -20.08
C LEU A 373 -6.93 -21.64 -21.43
N PRO A 374 -8.19 -21.24 -21.66
CA PRO A 374 -8.84 -21.40 -22.95
C PRO A 374 -8.12 -20.58 -24.02
N GLU A 375 -7.94 -21.18 -25.19
CA GLU A 375 -7.44 -20.48 -26.39
C GLU A 375 -8.61 -19.73 -27.04
N LEU A 376 -8.68 -18.43 -26.78
CA LEU A 376 -9.75 -17.56 -27.27
C LEU A 376 -9.53 -17.20 -28.76
N GLN A 377 -10.63 -16.86 -29.44
CA GLN A 377 -10.65 -16.53 -30.86
C GLN A 377 -11.20 -15.12 -31.06
N GLY A 378 -10.61 -14.34 -31.96
CA GLY A 378 -11.01 -12.95 -32.21
C GLY A 378 -9.84 -12.00 -32.40
N ASP A 379 -10.02 -10.76 -31.94
CA ASP A 379 -9.01 -9.71 -32.01
C ASP A 379 -7.81 -10.03 -31.08
N PRO A 380 -6.55 -9.92 -31.54
CA PRO A 380 -5.37 -10.26 -30.75
C PRO A 380 -5.25 -9.52 -29.41
N ILE A 381 -5.67 -8.24 -29.33
CA ILE A 381 -5.57 -7.46 -28.09
C ILE A 381 -6.62 -7.94 -27.09
N GLU A 382 -7.84 -8.18 -27.55
CA GLU A 382 -8.92 -8.65 -26.68
C GLU A 382 -8.69 -10.10 -26.20
N ILE A 383 -8.10 -10.97 -27.06
CA ILE A 383 -7.62 -12.30 -26.65
C ILE A 383 -6.61 -12.17 -25.51
N ALA A 384 -5.58 -11.34 -25.69
CA ALA A 384 -4.51 -11.20 -24.69
C ALA A 384 -5.03 -10.63 -23.36
N LYS A 385 -5.94 -9.64 -23.41
CA LYS A 385 -6.56 -9.08 -22.20
C LYS A 385 -7.34 -10.14 -21.43
N GLU A 386 -8.24 -10.84 -22.11
CA GLU A 386 -9.11 -11.81 -21.46
C GLU A 386 -8.32 -13.02 -20.94
N LYS A 387 -7.29 -13.47 -21.67
CA LYS A 387 -6.35 -14.48 -21.20
C LYS A 387 -5.65 -14.04 -19.91
N CYS A 388 -5.21 -12.78 -19.84
CA CYS A 388 -4.59 -12.22 -18.64
C CYS A 388 -5.55 -12.15 -17.46
N ARG A 389 -6.81 -11.74 -17.67
CA ARG A 389 -7.84 -11.73 -16.61
C ARG A 389 -8.10 -13.12 -16.05
N GLN A 390 -8.18 -14.13 -16.92
CA GLN A 390 -8.40 -15.51 -16.50
C GLN A 390 -7.18 -16.09 -15.78
N ALA A 391 -5.98 -15.73 -16.22
CA ALA A 391 -4.75 -16.03 -15.50
C ALA A 391 -4.76 -15.42 -14.09
N ALA A 392 -5.16 -14.15 -13.95
CA ALA A 392 -5.21 -13.43 -12.67
C ALA A 392 -6.18 -14.10 -11.69
N LYS A 393 -7.35 -14.57 -12.16
CA LYS A 393 -8.31 -15.32 -11.36
C LYS A 393 -7.74 -16.61 -10.77
N GLN A 394 -6.86 -17.29 -11.50
CA GLN A 394 -6.26 -18.56 -11.05
C GLN A 394 -4.99 -18.36 -10.21
N VAL A 395 -4.19 -17.34 -10.52
CA VAL A 395 -2.96 -16.99 -9.77
C VAL A 395 -3.30 -16.26 -8.47
N ASN A 396 -4.39 -15.50 -8.44
CA ASN A 396 -4.79 -14.61 -7.36
C ASN A 396 -3.69 -13.60 -6.97
N GLY A 397 -3.17 -12.88 -7.97
CA GLY A 397 -2.13 -11.87 -7.79
C GLY A 397 -1.58 -11.33 -9.11
N PRO A 398 -0.49 -10.53 -9.07
CA PRO A 398 0.11 -9.94 -10.26
C PRO A 398 0.56 -10.99 -11.27
N VAL A 399 0.10 -10.84 -12.51
CA VAL A 399 0.33 -11.81 -13.57
C VAL A 399 0.56 -11.11 -14.90
N PHE A 400 1.38 -11.73 -15.76
CA PHE A 400 1.35 -11.41 -17.17
C PHE A 400 1.28 -12.67 -18.04
N THR A 401 0.74 -12.47 -19.24
CA THR A 401 0.64 -13.47 -20.31
C THR A 401 1.25 -12.92 -21.60
N GLU A 402 1.57 -13.82 -22.53
CA GLU A 402 2.15 -13.46 -23.81
C GLU A 402 1.52 -14.27 -24.95
N ASP A 403 0.99 -13.57 -25.95
CA ASP A 403 0.45 -14.15 -27.18
C ASP A 403 1.28 -13.73 -28.39
N THR A 404 1.66 -14.72 -29.21
CA THR A 404 2.54 -14.53 -30.37
C THR A 404 1.80 -14.92 -31.64
N SER A 405 1.81 -14.02 -32.61
CA SER A 405 1.13 -14.17 -33.90
C SER A 405 2.12 -14.04 -35.06
N LEU A 406 1.84 -14.78 -36.14
CA LEU A 406 2.48 -14.57 -37.44
C LEU A 406 1.40 -14.32 -38.48
N CYS A 407 1.41 -13.13 -39.05
CA CYS A 407 0.31 -12.61 -39.86
C CYS A 407 0.78 -12.46 -41.31
N PHE A 408 0.13 -13.15 -42.25
CA PHE A 408 0.44 -13.00 -43.68
C PHE A 408 -0.47 -11.93 -44.27
N ASN A 409 0.10 -10.90 -44.90
CA ASN A 409 -0.68 -9.79 -45.43
C ASN A 409 -1.59 -10.25 -46.58
N ALA A 410 -1.12 -11.17 -47.42
CA ALA A 410 -1.90 -11.81 -48.48
C ALA A 410 -3.16 -12.55 -47.98
N LEU A 411 -3.18 -12.98 -46.71
CA LEU A 411 -4.32 -13.64 -46.08
C LEU A 411 -5.04 -12.72 -45.07
N ASN A 412 -4.89 -11.40 -45.23
CA ASN A 412 -5.48 -10.39 -44.34
C ASN A 412 -5.15 -10.64 -42.85
N GLY A 413 -3.93 -11.07 -42.57
CA GLY A 413 -3.41 -11.28 -41.22
C GLY A 413 -3.53 -12.70 -40.66
N LEU A 414 -4.15 -13.64 -41.40
CA LEU A 414 -4.09 -15.06 -41.04
C LEU A 414 -2.71 -15.66 -41.35
N PRO A 415 -2.27 -16.71 -40.62
CA PRO A 415 -2.97 -17.40 -39.54
C PRO A 415 -3.00 -16.64 -38.20
N GLY A 416 -2.20 -15.58 -38.04
CA GLY A 416 -2.25 -14.68 -36.90
C GLY A 416 -2.08 -15.40 -35.56
N PRO A 417 -2.99 -15.22 -34.58
CA PRO A 417 -2.89 -15.87 -33.27
C PRO A 417 -3.01 -17.40 -33.34
N TYR A 418 -3.50 -17.95 -34.45
CA TYR A 418 -3.63 -19.40 -34.66
C TYR A 418 -2.35 -20.07 -35.16
N ILE A 419 -1.25 -19.32 -35.32
CA ILE A 419 -0.02 -19.81 -35.95
C ILE A 419 0.51 -21.11 -35.36
N LYS A 420 0.37 -21.34 -34.05
CA LYS A 420 0.81 -22.58 -33.39
C LYS A 420 0.14 -23.81 -34.01
N TRP A 421 -1.16 -23.76 -34.23
CA TRP A 421 -1.94 -24.86 -34.79
C TRP A 421 -1.65 -25.06 -36.27
N PHE A 422 -1.50 -23.97 -37.02
CA PHE A 422 -1.10 -24.04 -38.43
C PHE A 422 0.31 -24.62 -38.58
N LEU A 423 1.26 -24.22 -37.75
CA LEU A 423 2.61 -24.78 -37.78
C LEU A 423 2.61 -26.27 -37.45
N ASP A 424 1.85 -26.70 -36.44
CA ASP A 424 1.75 -28.11 -36.03
C ASP A 424 1.18 -28.99 -37.16
N GLN A 425 0.16 -28.49 -37.86
CA GLN A 425 -0.54 -29.27 -38.89
C GLN A 425 0.10 -29.16 -40.28
N CYS A 426 0.61 -27.98 -40.65
CA CYS A 426 1.15 -27.70 -41.97
C CYS A 426 2.69 -27.84 -42.05
N GLY A 427 3.39 -27.71 -40.92
CA GLY A 427 4.84 -27.57 -40.89
C GLY A 427 5.33 -26.29 -41.59
N HIS A 428 6.65 -26.07 -41.56
CA HIS A 428 7.27 -24.89 -42.19
C HIS A 428 7.01 -24.80 -43.70
N GLU A 429 7.13 -25.93 -44.40
CA GLU A 429 6.88 -26.02 -45.85
C GLU A 429 5.41 -25.76 -46.18
N GLY A 430 4.47 -26.30 -45.42
CA GLY A 430 3.05 -26.07 -45.66
C GLY A 430 2.67 -24.61 -45.44
N LEU A 431 3.19 -23.97 -44.38
CA LEU A 431 3.02 -22.54 -44.15
C LEU A 431 3.54 -21.69 -45.31
N ASN A 432 4.67 -22.06 -45.92
CA ASN A 432 5.19 -21.37 -47.10
C ASN A 432 4.27 -21.56 -48.32
N LYS A 433 3.83 -22.80 -48.57
CA LYS A 433 2.95 -23.16 -49.69
C LYS A 433 1.57 -22.50 -49.64
N MET A 434 1.09 -22.12 -48.45
CA MET A 434 -0.15 -21.34 -48.31
C MET A 434 -0.12 -20.03 -49.12
N LEU A 435 1.07 -19.53 -49.44
CA LEU A 435 1.26 -18.29 -50.19
C LEU A 435 1.58 -18.50 -51.68
N ASP A 436 1.65 -19.73 -52.19
CA ASP A 436 2.03 -20.00 -53.59
C ASP A 436 1.05 -19.40 -54.61
N GLY A 437 -0.23 -19.26 -54.23
CA GLY A 437 -1.25 -18.60 -55.05
C GLY A 437 -1.22 -17.07 -55.02
N PHE A 438 -0.32 -16.46 -54.24
CA PHE A 438 -0.24 -15.02 -54.03
C PHE A 438 1.12 -14.47 -54.47
N THR A 439 1.11 -13.27 -55.05
CA THR A 439 2.35 -12.55 -55.37
C THR A 439 2.93 -11.84 -54.15
N ASP A 440 2.08 -11.51 -53.17
CA ASP A 440 2.49 -10.88 -51.92
C ASP A 440 2.92 -11.94 -50.91
N ARG A 441 4.18 -11.85 -50.46
CA ARG A 441 4.73 -12.67 -49.37
C ARG A 441 5.06 -11.85 -48.13
N SER A 442 4.67 -10.57 -48.10
CA SER A 442 4.87 -9.73 -46.93
C SER A 442 4.05 -10.24 -45.74
N ALA A 443 4.64 -10.09 -44.56
CA ALA A 443 4.09 -10.57 -43.31
C ALA A 443 4.54 -9.67 -42.16
N TYR A 444 3.91 -9.85 -41.01
CA TYR A 444 4.43 -9.30 -39.76
C TYR A 444 4.31 -10.30 -38.64
N ALA A 445 5.28 -10.27 -37.75
CA ALA A 445 5.23 -10.94 -36.47
C ALA A 445 4.71 -9.96 -35.42
N GLN A 446 3.92 -10.47 -34.47
CA GLN A 446 3.36 -9.67 -33.38
C GLN A 446 3.45 -10.45 -32.06
N THR A 447 3.90 -9.79 -31.00
CA THR A 447 3.76 -10.28 -29.63
C THR A 447 2.99 -9.24 -28.83
N ILE A 448 2.00 -9.72 -28.09
CA ILE A 448 1.25 -8.91 -27.13
C ILE A 448 1.55 -9.45 -25.74
N VAL A 449 2.11 -8.59 -24.88
CA VAL A 449 2.22 -8.86 -23.44
C VAL A 449 1.05 -8.20 -22.75
N ALA A 450 0.28 -8.94 -21.97
CA ALA A 450 -0.81 -8.41 -21.16
C ALA A 450 -0.49 -8.62 -19.69
N TYR A 451 -0.59 -7.57 -18.87
CA TYR A 451 -0.23 -7.54 -17.45
C TYR A 451 -1.37 -6.95 -16.61
N THR A 452 -1.59 -7.50 -15.43
CA THR A 452 -2.49 -6.93 -14.42
C THR A 452 -1.96 -7.20 -13.02
N THR A 453 -2.30 -6.32 -12.07
CA THR A 453 -1.97 -6.45 -10.65
C THR A 453 -2.92 -7.38 -9.90
N GLY A 454 -4.10 -7.69 -10.45
CA GLY A 454 -5.09 -8.52 -9.77
C GLY A 454 -6.36 -8.80 -10.58
N THR A 455 -7.29 -9.52 -9.97
CA THR A 455 -8.50 -10.04 -10.63
C THR A 455 -9.48 -8.97 -11.10
N GLU A 456 -9.55 -7.84 -10.41
CA GLU A 456 -10.49 -6.73 -10.70
C GLU A 456 -9.76 -5.46 -11.21
N GLU A 457 -8.47 -5.60 -11.48
CA GLU A 457 -7.60 -4.48 -11.85
C GLU A 457 -7.55 -4.30 -13.38
N GLU A 458 -7.10 -3.12 -13.80
CA GLU A 458 -6.91 -2.84 -15.23
C GLU A 458 -5.88 -3.80 -15.85
N VAL A 459 -6.10 -4.18 -17.11
CA VAL A 459 -5.15 -4.99 -17.89
C VAL A 459 -4.41 -4.06 -18.85
N HIS A 460 -3.11 -3.90 -18.61
CA HIS A 460 -2.21 -3.16 -19.48
C HIS A 460 -1.67 -4.07 -20.59
N VAL A 461 -1.53 -3.54 -21.80
CA VAL A 461 -1.16 -4.29 -23.00
C VAL A 461 0.03 -3.62 -23.68
N PHE A 462 1.04 -4.42 -24.02
CA PHE A 462 2.26 -3.99 -24.69
C PHE A 462 2.41 -4.72 -26.02
N ASP A 463 2.14 -4.01 -27.12
CA ASP A 463 2.19 -4.54 -28.49
C ASP A 463 3.57 -4.30 -29.13
N GLY A 464 4.24 -5.39 -29.51
CA GLY A 464 5.48 -5.37 -30.28
C GLY A 464 5.28 -6.03 -31.63
N ARG A 465 5.71 -5.36 -32.71
CA ARG A 465 5.58 -5.85 -34.10
C ARG A 465 6.88 -5.76 -34.86
N THR A 466 7.10 -6.71 -35.77
CA THR A 466 8.20 -6.68 -36.74
C THR A 466 7.66 -7.00 -38.12
N LYS A 467 7.97 -6.16 -39.10
CA LYS A 467 7.61 -6.39 -40.51
C LYS A 467 8.67 -7.27 -41.18
N GLY A 468 8.24 -8.01 -42.19
CA GLY A 468 9.10 -8.91 -42.93
C GLY A 468 8.37 -9.62 -44.06
N LYS A 469 8.88 -10.78 -44.43
CA LYS A 469 8.30 -11.63 -45.46
C LYS A 469 8.47 -13.10 -45.14
N ILE A 470 7.61 -13.90 -45.75
CA ILE A 470 7.67 -15.36 -45.67
C ILE A 470 8.57 -15.91 -46.76
N VAL A 471 9.55 -16.71 -46.34
CA VAL A 471 10.59 -17.31 -47.17
C VAL A 471 10.64 -18.82 -46.96
N SER A 472 11.30 -19.53 -47.88
CA SER A 472 11.56 -20.95 -47.70
C SER A 472 12.37 -21.17 -46.42
N PRO A 473 12.13 -22.28 -45.69
CA PRO A 473 12.73 -22.51 -44.39
C PRO A 473 14.26 -22.55 -44.45
N ARG A 474 14.92 -21.75 -43.60
CA ARG A 474 16.38 -21.72 -43.43
C ARG A 474 16.75 -21.73 -41.94
N GLY A 475 17.97 -22.13 -41.61
CA GLY A 475 18.45 -22.21 -40.22
C GLY A 475 17.93 -23.43 -39.45
N SER A 476 17.95 -23.35 -38.11
CA SER A 476 17.46 -24.42 -37.22
C SER A 476 15.94 -24.47 -37.18
N LEU A 477 15.35 -25.67 -37.34
CA LEU A 477 13.90 -25.90 -37.32
C LEU A 477 13.32 -26.09 -35.91
N ASP A 478 14.13 -25.93 -34.86
CA ASP A 478 13.78 -26.37 -33.50
C ASP A 478 12.86 -25.42 -32.74
N PHE A 479 12.56 -24.23 -33.29
CA PHE A 479 11.80 -23.21 -32.58
C PHE A 479 10.77 -22.50 -33.46
N GLY A 480 9.50 -22.85 -33.27
CA GLY A 480 8.38 -22.13 -33.85
C GLY A 480 8.49 -21.97 -35.36
N TRP A 481 8.08 -20.81 -35.85
CA TRP A 481 8.09 -20.44 -37.27
C TRP A 481 9.29 -19.56 -37.66
N ASP A 482 10.28 -19.41 -36.77
CA ASP A 482 11.50 -18.64 -37.02
C ASP A 482 12.19 -18.96 -38.37
N PRO A 483 12.23 -20.23 -38.85
CA PRO A 483 12.89 -20.57 -40.11
C PRO A 483 12.28 -19.96 -41.36
N ILE A 484 11.02 -19.54 -41.30
CA ILE A 484 10.27 -19.08 -42.49
C ILE A 484 10.00 -17.58 -42.48
N PHE A 485 10.41 -16.85 -41.44
CA PHE A 485 10.21 -15.41 -41.35
C PHE A 485 11.55 -14.68 -41.46
N GLU A 486 11.68 -13.89 -42.53
CA GLU A 486 12.79 -12.96 -42.75
C GLU A 486 12.29 -11.55 -42.41
N PRO A 487 12.68 -10.96 -41.26
CA PRO A 487 12.33 -9.59 -40.93
C PRO A 487 13.07 -8.60 -41.85
N ASP A 488 12.45 -7.45 -42.12
CA ASP A 488 13.03 -6.42 -42.99
C ASP A 488 14.38 -5.90 -42.44
N GLU A 489 14.50 -5.83 -41.12
CA GLU A 489 15.69 -5.41 -40.37
C GLU A 489 16.70 -6.56 -40.17
N GLY A 490 16.45 -7.73 -40.75
CA GLY A 490 17.21 -8.97 -40.52
C GLY A 490 18.40 -9.23 -41.41
N GLU A 491 18.82 -8.26 -42.23
CA GLU A 491 19.94 -8.41 -43.17
C GLU A 491 19.82 -9.64 -44.11
N GLY A 492 18.60 -9.98 -44.51
CA GLY A 492 18.34 -11.13 -45.41
C GLY A 492 18.38 -12.51 -44.73
N LYS A 493 18.49 -12.55 -43.40
CA LYS A 493 18.46 -13.77 -42.58
C LYS A 493 17.07 -14.00 -42.00
N THR A 494 16.70 -15.27 -41.85
CA THR A 494 15.55 -15.67 -41.06
C THR A 494 15.86 -15.55 -39.57
N TYR A 495 14.84 -15.46 -38.71
CA TYR A 495 15.07 -15.46 -37.25
C TYR A 495 15.87 -16.69 -36.78
N ALA A 496 15.73 -17.83 -37.47
CA ALA A 496 16.46 -19.07 -37.13
C ALA A 496 17.94 -19.06 -37.53
N GLU A 497 18.37 -18.12 -38.37
CA GLU A 497 19.77 -17.93 -38.79
C GLU A 497 20.50 -16.85 -37.96
N MET A 498 19.76 -16.13 -37.10
CA MET A 498 20.30 -15.04 -36.29
C MET A 498 20.89 -15.54 -34.97
N SER A 499 21.86 -14.79 -34.44
CA SER A 499 22.22 -14.93 -33.03
C SER A 499 21.03 -14.52 -32.16
N LYS A 500 20.90 -15.14 -30.98
CA LYS A 500 19.81 -14.82 -30.04
C LYS A 500 19.78 -13.34 -29.67
N ASP A 501 20.96 -12.74 -29.47
CA ASP A 501 21.07 -11.34 -29.08
C ASP A 501 20.56 -10.39 -30.18
N PHE A 502 20.97 -10.63 -31.43
CA PHE A 502 20.54 -9.83 -32.57
C PHE A 502 19.05 -10.02 -32.86
N LYS A 503 18.56 -11.27 -32.80
CA LYS A 503 17.11 -11.54 -32.93
C LYS A 503 16.32 -10.75 -31.88
N ASN A 504 16.75 -10.80 -30.62
CA ASN A 504 16.03 -10.16 -29.52
C ASN A 504 15.95 -8.63 -29.67
N SER A 505 16.95 -7.96 -30.26
CA SER A 505 16.90 -6.49 -30.43
C SER A 505 15.90 -6.03 -31.49
N ILE A 506 15.64 -6.84 -32.53
CA ILE A 506 14.74 -6.46 -33.64
C ILE A 506 13.38 -7.16 -33.62
N SER A 507 13.22 -8.18 -32.76
CA SER A 507 12.02 -9.01 -32.74
C SER A 507 10.81 -8.34 -32.09
N HIS A 508 9.64 -8.70 -32.60
CA HIS A 508 8.33 -8.39 -32.05
C HIS A 508 8.24 -8.69 -30.53
N ARG A 509 8.79 -9.83 -30.09
CA ARG A 509 8.88 -10.18 -28.67
C ARG A 509 9.78 -9.22 -27.91
N GLY A 510 11.00 -8.95 -28.39
CA GLY A 510 11.91 -7.98 -27.79
C GLY A 510 11.26 -6.61 -27.60
N ARG A 511 10.62 -6.08 -28.65
CA ARG A 511 9.89 -4.81 -28.63
C ARG A 511 8.75 -4.77 -27.61
N ALA A 512 7.96 -5.85 -27.51
CA ALA A 512 6.86 -5.92 -26.55
C ALA A 512 7.36 -5.94 -25.10
N PHE A 513 8.41 -6.73 -24.84
CA PHE A 513 9.00 -6.85 -23.50
C PHE A 513 9.79 -5.61 -23.08
N GLU A 514 10.36 -4.86 -24.02
CA GLU A 514 10.98 -3.57 -23.74
C GLU A 514 9.94 -2.56 -23.24
N LYS A 515 8.80 -2.46 -23.94
CA LYS A 515 7.66 -1.62 -23.50
C LYS A 515 7.13 -2.05 -22.14
N PHE A 516 7.04 -3.36 -21.90
CA PHE A 516 6.64 -3.89 -20.60
C PHE A 516 7.66 -3.58 -19.50
N ARG A 517 8.97 -3.71 -19.79
CA ARG A 517 10.04 -3.36 -18.84
C ARG A 517 9.97 -1.89 -18.47
N ALA A 518 9.88 -1.00 -19.46
CA ALA A 518 9.77 0.44 -19.26
C ALA A 518 8.59 0.79 -18.33
N PHE A 519 7.44 0.15 -18.56
CA PHE A 519 6.28 0.29 -17.68
C PHE A 519 6.56 -0.16 -16.24
N LEU A 520 7.24 -1.30 -16.04
CA LEU A 520 7.56 -1.82 -14.71
C LEU A 520 8.55 -0.94 -13.93
N VAL A 521 9.42 -0.19 -14.61
CA VAL A 521 10.43 0.69 -13.98
C VAL A 521 10.02 2.17 -13.94
N GLY A 522 8.84 2.51 -14.47
CA GLY A 522 8.33 3.88 -14.49
C GLY A 522 8.97 4.81 -15.53
N GLU A 523 9.56 4.25 -16.59
CA GLU A 523 10.11 5.02 -17.72
C GLU A 523 8.99 5.40 -18.71
N THR A 524 9.10 6.56 -19.36
CA THR A 524 8.20 6.93 -20.46
C THR A 524 8.45 6.01 -21.66
N VAL A 525 7.38 5.39 -22.17
CA VAL A 525 7.43 4.39 -23.25
C VAL A 525 8.17 4.90 -24.49
N ASP A 526 8.04 6.19 -24.82
CA ASP A 526 8.69 6.81 -25.97
C ASP A 526 10.23 6.82 -25.84
N LYS A 527 10.77 7.01 -24.63
CA LYS A 527 12.21 7.04 -24.38
C LYS A 527 12.85 5.65 -24.51
N ALA A 528 12.16 4.60 -24.06
CA ALA A 528 12.63 3.21 -24.15
C ALA A 528 12.65 2.70 -25.59
N VAL A 529 11.69 3.13 -26.42
CA VAL A 529 11.67 2.81 -27.86
C VAL A 529 12.82 3.52 -28.59
N GLU A 530 13.11 4.79 -28.27
CA GLU A 530 14.24 5.53 -28.83
C GLU A 530 15.61 4.91 -28.46
N GLU A 531 15.79 4.44 -27.23
CA GLU A 531 17.03 3.77 -26.80
C GLU A 531 17.25 2.41 -27.49
N LEU A 532 16.17 1.66 -27.75
CA LEU A 532 16.24 0.40 -28.50
C LEU A 532 16.60 0.64 -29.98
N GLU A 533 16.02 1.67 -30.61
CA GLU A 533 16.32 2.04 -32.00
C GLU A 533 17.76 2.59 -32.16
N ALA A 534 18.25 3.32 -31.16
CA ALA A 534 19.64 3.79 -31.11
C ALA A 534 20.65 2.64 -30.94
N ALA A 535 20.31 1.58 -30.21
CA ALA A 535 21.17 0.41 -30.04
C ALA A 535 21.29 -0.47 -31.29
N VAL A 536 20.36 -0.35 -32.24
CA VAL A 536 20.35 -1.09 -33.52
C VAL A 536 21.10 -0.33 -34.63
N SER A 537 21.35 0.96 -34.45
CA SER A 537 22.00 1.84 -35.43
C SER A 537 23.48 2.14 -35.14
N GLY A 538 24.07 1.48 -34.13
CA GLY A 538 25.45 1.63 -33.67
C GLY A 538 26.41 0.50 -34.05
#